data_AF-A0A8I6RRV1-F1
#
_entry.id   AF-A0A8I6RRV1-F1
#
_cell.length_a   1.000
_cell.length_b   1.000
_cell.length_c   1.000
_cell.angle_alpha   90.00
_cell.angle_beta   90.00
_cell.angle_gamma   90.00
#
_symmetry.space_group_name_H-M   'P 1'
#
loop_
_entity.id
_entity.type
_entity.pdbx_description
1 polymer ?
#
loop_
_entity_poly.entity_id
_entity_poly.type
_entity_poly.pdbx_seq_one_letter_code
_entity_poly.pdbx_strand_id
1 'polypeptide(L)'
;MGWKVDEPFNITDYVAVVGVSGKPWPLDGTMYQRYCKAAGWGSLQIGQPPSLALMRLNATARHGDKACKCLPTYIEKRVVCLRRGKGGICPGDSGGSLVCDKEVVGVAHVMVSTTSCNFLKIREAPLLCNTSTSVYMFTCPYLNWLRKFVPNIPERPASCRGVTLSGHMVTVIFLNILLFLKITLLKYL
;
A
#
# COMPACT_ATOMS: atom_id res chain seq x y z
N MET A 1 18.95 0.57 -19.99
CA MET A 1 18.64 1.68 -19.07
C MET A 1 18.53 1.10 -17.67
N GLY A 2 19.41 1.50 -16.75
CA GLY A 2 19.41 1.04 -15.36
C GLY A 2 18.52 1.93 -14.50
N TRP A 3 17.82 1.34 -13.53
CA TRP A 3 17.01 2.06 -12.54
C TRP A 3 17.87 2.48 -11.34
N LYS A 4 18.95 3.20 -11.61
CA LYS A 4 19.93 3.64 -10.62
C LYS A 4 20.49 4.99 -11.08
N VAL A 5 20.77 5.88 -10.13
CA VAL A 5 21.49 7.12 -10.43
C VAL A 5 22.87 6.80 -11.02
N ASP A 6 23.32 7.61 -11.96
CA ASP A 6 24.62 7.42 -12.62
C ASP A 6 25.76 7.59 -11.61
N GLU A 7 25.65 8.60 -10.74
CA GLU A 7 26.62 8.87 -9.67
C GLU A 7 25.93 8.91 -8.30
N PRO A 8 26.60 8.45 -7.22
CA PRO A 8 26.08 8.55 -5.86
C PRO A 8 25.84 10.00 -5.42
N PHE A 9 24.78 10.23 -4.64
CA PHE A 9 24.57 11.53 -4.00
C PHE A 9 25.60 11.78 -2.91
N ASN A 10 26.07 13.04 -2.80
CA ASN A 10 26.84 13.48 -1.65
C ASN A 10 25.92 13.64 -0.43
N ILE A 11 26.27 12.98 0.68
CA ILE A 11 25.49 13.06 1.93
C ILE A 11 25.83 14.36 2.64
N THR A 12 24.79 15.12 2.99
CA THR A 12 24.91 16.44 3.62
C THR A 12 23.80 16.61 4.66
N ASP A 13 23.75 17.76 5.33
CA ASP A 13 22.65 18.08 6.25
C ASP A 13 21.27 18.14 5.57
N TYR A 14 21.22 18.28 4.24
CA TYR A 14 19.99 18.34 3.45
C TYR A 14 19.71 17.07 2.65
N VAL A 15 20.70 16.18 2.51
CA VAL A 15 20.61 14.95 1.71
C VAL A 15 21.00 13.77 2.57
N ALA A 16 20.02 12.96 2.93
CA ALA A 16 20.21 11.78 3.77
C ALA A 16 19.39 10.59 3.27
N VAL A 17 19.82 9.39 3.62
CA VAL A 17 19.12 8.14 3.32
C VAL A 17 18.10 7.85 4.41
N VAL A 18 16.87 7.52 4.00
CA VAL A 18 15.84 6.98 4.90
C VAL A 18 15.73 5.47 4.68
N GLY A 19 15.77 4.70 5.77
CA GLY A 19 15.63 3.25 5.71
C GLY A 19 14.19 2.82 5.37
N VAL A 20 14.04 1.65 4.73
CA VAL A 20 12.74 0.99 4.54
C VAL A 20 12.46 0.10 5.75
N SER A 21 11.26 0.16 6.32
CA SER A 21 10.95 -0.59 7.54
C SER A 21 10.91 -2.09 7.27
N GLY A 22 11.63 -2.84 8.11
CA GLY A 22 11.58 -4.30 8.17
C GLY A 22 10.60 -4.83 9.21
N LYS A 23 9.88 -3.95 9.90
CA LYS A 23 8.99 -4.33 11.00
C LYS A 23 7.64 -4.76 10.44
N PRO A 24 6.99 -5.79 11.03
CA PRO A 24 5.63 -6.12 10.70
C PRO A 24 4.70 -4.92 11.00
N TRP A 25 3.58 -4.85 10.30
CA TRP A 25 2.55 -3.88 10.67
C TRP A 25 2.00 -4.22 12.07
N PRO A 26 1.75 -3.22 12.95
CA PRO A 26 1.21 -3.48 14.28
C PRO A 26 -0.12 -4.25 14.21
N LEU A 27 -0.29 -5.22 15.11
CA LEU A 27 -1.51 -6.02 15.26
C LEU A 27 -2.35 -5.63 16.50
N ASP A 28 -1.87 -4.66 17.26
CA ASP A 28 -2.53 -4.12 18.45
C ASP A 28 -3.49 -2.98 18.09
N GLY A 29 -3.94 -2.22 19.10
CA GLY A 29 -4.83 -1.06 18.90
C GLY A 29 -4.26 0.04 17.98
N THR A 30 -2.95 0.02 17.68
CA THR A 30 -2.30 0.97 16.76
C THR A 30 -2.39 0.56 15.29
N MET A 31 -2.87 -0.65 14.97
CA MET A 31 -3.06 -1.17 13.60
C MET A 31 -3.79 -0.18 12.67
N TYR A 32 -4.79 0.54 13.20
CA TYR A 32 -5.58 1.55 12.47
C TYR A 32 -5.30 3.00 12.90
N GLN A 33 -4.28 3.21 13.73
CA GLN A 33 -3.94 4.49 14.33
C GLN A 33 -2.43 4.79 14.29
N ARG A 34 -1.70 4.21 13.34
CA ARG A 34 -0.25 4.40 13.25
C ARG A 34 0.08 5.81 12.80
N TYR A 35 0.91 6.53 13.55
CA TYR A 35 1.33 7.90 13.21
C TYR A 35 2.45 7.89 12.18
N CYS A 36 2.26 8.64 11.12
CA CYS A 36 3.21 8.71 10.01
C CYS A 36 3.29 10.14 9.47
N LYS A 37 4.26 10.38 8.60
CA LYS A 37 4.46 11.64 7.89
C LYS A 37 4.56 11.37 6.40
N ALA A 38 4.01 12.29 5.61
CA ALA A 38 4.22 12.35 4.18
C ALA A 38 4.67 13.78 3.82
N ALA A 39 5.38 13.92 2.71
CA ALA A 39 5.79 15.22 2.19
C ALA A 39 5.81 15.18 0.66
N GLY A 40 5.56 16.32 0.03
CA GLY A 40 5.49 16.43 -1.42
C GLY A 40 5.19 17.84 -1.92
N TRP A 41 5.34 18.03 -3.23
CA TRP A 41 5.02 19.25 -3.96
C TRP A 41 3.73 19.13 -4.76
N GLY A 42 2.94 18.07 -4.56
CA GLY A 42 1.67 17.89 -5.24
C GLY A 42 0.75 19.10 -5.07
N SER A 43 -0.25 19.18 -5.94
CA SER A 43 -1.28 20.21 -5.84
C SER A 43 -1.97 20.15 -4.49
N LEU A 44 -2.53 21.26 -4.00
CA LEU A 44 -3.34 21.23 -2.77
C LEU A 44 -4.80 20.85 -3.05
N GLN A 45 -5.23 21.00 -4.30
CA GLN A 45 -6.57 20.72 -4.78
C GLN A 45 -6.51 20.18 -6.21
N ILE A 46 -7.52 19.41 -6.62
CA ILE A 46 -7.59 18.89 -8.00
C ILE A 46 -7.80 20.05 -8.97
N GLY A 47 -7.06 20.01 -10.09
CA GLY A 47 -7.12 21.03 -11.14
C GLY A 47 -6.33 22.31 -10.83
N GLN A 48 -5.66 22.39 -9.68
CA GLN A 48 -4.76 23.48 -9.34
C GLN A 48 -3.30 23.10 -9.63
N PRO A 49 -2.41 24.07 -9.89
CA PRO A 49 -0.98 23.80 -10.07
C PRO A 49 -0.36 23.16 -8.81
N PRO A 50 0.76 22.43 -8.97
CA PRO A 50 1.55 21.91 -7.86
C PRO A 50 2.01 23.03 -6.90
N SER A 51 2.28 22.66 -5.65
CA SER A 51 2.78 23.61 -4.66
C SER A 51 4.20 24.07 -5.01
N LEU A 52 4.45 25.38 -4.87
CA LEU A 52 5.80 25.95 -5.03
C LEU A 52 6.72 25.63 -3.83
N ALA A 53 6.15 25.27 -2.69
CA ALA A 53 6.88 24.88 -1.49
C ALA A 53 6.65 23.41 -1.15
N LEU A 54 7.64 22.77 -0.51
CA LEU A 54 7.49 21.42 0.01
C LEU A 54 6.44 21.44 1.13
N MET A 55 5.39 20.65 0.95
CA MET A 55 4.33 20.48 1.93
C MET A 55 4.59 19.25 2.79
N ARG A 56 4.08 19.28 4.02
CA ARG A 56 4.13 18.15 4.96
C ARG A 56 2.74 17.82 5.46
N LEU A 57 2.49 16.53 5.63
CA LEU A 57 1.30 15.97 6.24
C LEU A 57 1.67 15.11 7.46
N ASN A 58 1.02 15.36 8.60
CA ASN A 58 0.96 14.42 9.71
C ASN A 58 -0.23 13.49 9.49
N ALA A 59 0.04 12.22 9.21
CA ALA A 59 -0.97 11.25 8.81
C ALA A 59 -1.24 10.21 9.90
N THR A 60 -2.48 9.70 9.91
CA THR A 60 -2.82 8.46 10.63
C THR A 60 -2.99 7.37 9.60
N ALA A 61 -2.07 6.41 9.57
CA ALA A 61 -2.03 5.31 8.63
C ALA A 61 -2.73 4.05 9.17
N ARG A 62 -3.24 3.25 8.24
CA ARG A 62 -4.05 2.05 8.49
C ARG A 62 -3.67 0.97 7.50
N HIS A 63 -3.60 -0.27 7.95
CA HIS A 63 -3.37 -1.44 7.09
C HIS A 63 -4.11 -2.65 7.63
N GLY A 64 -4.42 -3.61 6.76
CA GLY A 64 -5.17 -4.82 7.05
C GLY A 64 -6.66 -4.72 6.74
N ASP A 65 -7.42 -5.70 7.20
CA ASP A 65 -8.83 -5.84 6.84
C ASP A 65 -9.64 -4.61 7.30
N LYS A 66 -10.46 -4.04 6.41
CA LYS A 66 -11.26 -2.82 6.66
C LYS A 66 -10.43 -1.55 6.85
N ALA A 67 -9.11 -1.59 6.66
CA ALA A 67 -8.27 -0.40 6.75
C ALA A 67 -8.55 0.60 5.61
N CYS A 68 -8.96 0.09 4.45
CA CYS A 68 -9.11 0.84 3.22
C CYS A 68 -10.54 0.68 2.68
N LYS A 69 -11.44 1.51 3.19
CA LYS A 69 -12.85 1.52 2.75
C LYS A 69 -12.95 1.56 1.22
N CYS A 70 -13.81 0.70 0.67
CA CYS A 70 -14.08 0.52 -0.76
C CYS A 70 -13.01 -0.24 -1.56
N LEU A 71 -11.89 -0.66 -0.97
CA LEU A 71 -10.95 -1.56 -1.63
C LEU A 71 -11.28 -3.03 -1.33
N PRO A 72 -11.16 -3.94 -2.30
CA PRO A 72 -11.27 -5.36 -2.04
C PRO A 72 -10.22 -5.83 -1.03
N THR A 73 -10.58 -6.79 -0.16
CA THR A 73 -9.69 -7.29 0.90
C THR A 73 -8.33 -7.79 0.39
N TYR A 74 -8.28 -8.37 -0.81
CA TYR A 74 -7.01 -8.82 -1.40
C TYR A 74 -6.07 -7.65 -1.77
N ILE A 75 -6.61 -6.46 -2.04
CA ILE A 75 -5.86 -5.22 -2.23
C ILE A 75 -5.44 -4.64 -0.87
N GLU A 76 -6.33 -4.63 0.14
CA GLU A 76 -6.05 -4.08 1.47
C GLU A 76 -4.77 -4.66 2.10
N LYS A 77 -4.49 -5.95 1.86
CA LYS A 77 -3.28 -6.64 2.31
C LYS A 77 -1.98 -6.17 1.62
N ARG A 78 -2.07 -5.34 0.58
CA ARG A 78 -0.94 -4.84 -0.23
C ARG A 78 -0.80 -3.32 -0.18
N VAL A 79 -1.67 -2.62 0.53
CA VAL A 79 -1.68 -1.16 0.60
C VAL A 79 -1.78 -0.64 2.02
N VAL A 80 -1.36 0.60 2.22
CA VAL A 80 -1.58 1.36 3.44
C VAL A 80 -2.49 2.54 3.10
N CYS A 81 -3.56 2.76 3.86
CA CYS A 81 -4.46 3.88 3.67
C CYS A 81 -4.30 4.92 4.76
N LEU A 82 -4.49 6.19 4.40
CA LEU A 82 -4.57 7.26 5.38
C LEU A 82 -6.00 7.44 5.86
N ARG A 83 -6.14 7.79 7.14
CA ARG A 83 -7.42 8.22 7.71
C ARG A 83 -7.89 9.49 7.01
N ARG A 84 -9.14 9.45 6.54
CA ARG A 84 -9.83 10.57 5.87
C ARG A 84 -9.96 11.80 6.76
N GLY A 85 -10.11 12.96 6.12
CA GLY A 85 -10.47 14.23 6.78
C GLY A 85 -9.32 14.92 7.50
N LYS A 86 -8.08 14.43 7.32
CA LYS A 86 -6.87 15.04 7.88
C LYS A 86 -5.87 15.46 6.80
N GLY A 87 -6.31 15.60 5.56
CA GLY A 87 -5.45 15.74 4.39
C GLY A 87 -5.01 14.40 3.83
N GLY A 88 -4.31 14.45 2.71
CA GLY A 88 -3.91 13.29 1.93
C GLY A 88 -2.94 13.67 0.82
N ILE A 89 -2.56 12.69 0.02
CA ILE A 89 -1.86 12.92 -1.25
C ILE A 89 -2.81 13.57 -2.28
N CYS A 90 -2.22 14.24 -3.25
CA CYS A 90 -2.91 14.88 -4.38
C CYS A 90 -2.09 14.63 -5.68
N PRO A 91 -2.56 15.05 -6.88
CA PRO A 91 -1.76 14.93 -8.10
C PRO A 91 -0.38 15.57 -7.93
N GLY A 92 0.66 14.85 -8.35
CA GLY A 92 2.07 15.24 -8.17
C GLY A 92 2.76 14.59 -6.97
N ASP A 93 2.04 14.00 -6.01
CA ASP A 93 2.65 13.33 -4.85
C ASP A 93 2.99 11.84 -5.11
N SER A 94 2.59 11.28 -6.25
CA SER A 94 2.84 9.87 -6.60
C SER A 94 4.32 9.52 -6.53
N GLY A 95 4.66 8.38 -5.93
CA GLY A 95 6.04 7.98 -5.67
C GLY A 95 6.64 8.54 -4.37
N GLY A 96 5.99 9.52 -3.74
CA GLY A 96 6.39 10.07 -2.44
C GLY A 96 6.36 9.04 -1.31
N SER A 97 7.17 9.25 -0.28
CA SER A 97 7.29 8.30 0.84
C SER A 97 6.25 8.55 1.94
N LEU A 98 5.75 7.45 2.52
CA LEU A 98 5.08 7.45 3.83
C LEU A 98 6.05 6.94 4.88
N VAL A 99 6.40 7.80 5.83
CA VAL A 99 7.40 7.51 6.86
C VAL A 99 6.72 7.36 8.22
N CYS A 100 6.89 6.21 8.86
CA CYS A 100 6.45 5.96 10.24
C CYS A 100 7.67 5.55 11.06
N ASP A 101 7.83 6.08 12.26
CA ASP A 101 8.96 5.72 13.14
C ASP A 101 10.35 5.91 12.49
N LYS A 102 10.47 6.95 11.65
CA LYS A 102 11.66 7.28 10.84
C LYS A 102 12.02 6.29 9.72
N GLU A 103 11.14 5.34 9.41
CA GLU A 103 11.32 4.36 8.35
C GLU A 103 10.22 4.48 7.28
N VAL A 104 10.57 4.26 6.02
CA VAL A 104 9.60 4.20 4.92
C VAL A 104 8.76 2.94 5.04
N VAL A 105 7.44 3.10 5.12
CA VAL A 105 6.49 1.98 5.13
C VAL A 105 5.70 1.88 3.83
N GLY A 106 5.58 2.97 3.07
CA GLY A 106 4.75 3.00 1.87
C GLY A 106 5.19 4.01 0.83
N VAL A 107 4.71 3.79 -0.40
CA VAL A 107 4.96 4.66 -1.57
C VAL A 107 3.61 5.19 -2.08
N ALA A 108 3.47 6.50 -2.21
CA ALA A 108 2.22 7.15 -2.62
C ALA A 108 1.77 6.63 -3.98
N HIS A 109 0.51 6.19 -4.07
CA HIS A 109 0.01 5.51 -5.25
C HIS A 109 -1.20 6.20 -5.87
N VAL A 110 -2.35 6.18 -5.19
CA VAL A 110 -3.63 6.68 -5.74
C VAL A 110 -4.52 7.25 -4.66
N MET A 111 -5.46 8.10 -5.07
CA MET A 111 -6.58 8.54 -4.24
C MET A 111 -7.84 7.74 -4.61
N VAL A 112 -8.61 7.34 -3.61
CA VAL A 112 -9.87 6.62 -3.80
C VAL A 112 -11.00 7.42 -3.16
N SER A 113 -12.03 7.72 -3.96
CA SER A 113 -13.24 8.32 -3.43
C SER A 113 -13.99 7.29 -2.60
N THR A 114 -14.44 7.70 -1.43
CA THR A 114 -15.03 6.82 -0.42
C THR A 114 -16.47 7.22 -0.09
N THR A 115 -17.06 8.07 -0.93
CA THR A 115 -18.46 8.51 -0.86
C THR A 115 -19.43 7.39 -1.26
N SER A 116 -19.02 6.50 -2.17
CA SER A 116 -19.76 5.28 -2.52
C SER A 116 -18.78 4.13 -2.78
N CYS A 117 -18.93 3.02 -2.04
CA CYS A 117 -18.21 1.77 -2.34
C CYS A 117 -18.96 0.90 -3.36
N ASN A 118 -20.04 1.42 -3.94
CA ASN A 118 -20.75 0.73 -5.00
C ASN A 118 -20.03 0.96 -6.33
N PHE A 119 -19.48 -0.11 -6.89
CA PHE A 119 -18.76 -0.08 -8.17
C PHE A 119 -19.61 0.47 -9.33
N LEU A 120 -20.94 0.35 -9.25
CA LEU A 120 -21.88 0.89 -10.24
C LEU A 120 -22.08 2.41 -10.12
N LYS A 121 -21.72 3.03 -8.98
CA LYS A 121 -21.83 4.48 -8.74
C LYS A 121 -20.46 5.20 -8.80
N ILE A 122 -19.41 4.53 -9.27
CA ILE A 122 -18.03 5.07 -9.33
C ILE A 122 -17.96 6.39 -10.13
N ARG A 123 -18.86 6.62 -11.08
CA ARG A 123 -18.79 7.77 -11.99
C ARG A 123 -19.22 9.11 -11.37
N GLU A 124 -19.79 9.13 -10.16
CA GLU A 124 -20.45 10.35 -9.63
C GLU A 124 -19.73 11.04 -8.47
N ALA A 125 -18.81 10.36 -7.77
CA ALA A 125 -18.21 10.94 -6.57
C ALA A 125 -16.92 11.72 -6.92
N PRO A 126 -16.87 13.05 -6.72
CA PRO A 126 -15.67 13.82 -7.02
C PRO A 126 -14.51 13.35 -6.16
N LEU A 127 -13.35 13.15 -6.78
CA LEU A 127 -12.09 13.02 -6.06
C LEU A 127 -11.71 14.40 -5.52
N LEU A 128 -11.38 14.46 -4.24
CA LEU A 128 -10.86 15.65 -3.57
C LEU A 128 -9.69 15.26 -2.68
N CYS A 129 -8.61 16.03 -2.70
CA CYS A 129 -7.38 15.65 -1.99
C CYS A 129 -7.53 15.62 -0.46
N ASN A 130 -8.46 16.39 0.10
CA ASN A 130 -8.71 16.46 1.54
C ASN A 130 -9.68 15.38 2.08
N THR A 131 -10.61 14.89 1.26
CA THR A 131 -11.68 13.98 1.68
C THR A 131 -11.57 12.60 1.07
N SER A 132 -10.82 12.41 -0.01
CA SER A 132 -10.51 11.09 -0.56
C SER A 132 -9.61 10.30 0.39
N THR A 133 -9.62 8.98 0.25
CA THR A 133 -8.65 8.14 0.95
C THR A 133 -7.38 8.06 0.12
N SER A 134 -6.26 8.48 0.69
CA SER A 134 -4.94 8.28 0.08
C SER A 134 -4.48 6.84 0.29
N VAL A 135 -4.05 6.21 -0.80
CA VAL A 135 -3.57 4.83 -0.84
C VAL A 135 -2.09 4.82 -1.19
N TYR A 136 -1.32 4.12 -0.39
CA TYR A 136 0.10 3.90 -0.57
C TYR A 136 0.34 2.42 -0.84
N MET A 137 1.26 2.09 -1.76
CA MET A 137 1.78 0.74 -1.88
C MET A 137 2.49 0.36 -0.58
N PHE A 138 2.13 -0.76 0.04
CA PHE A 138 2.80 -1.22 1.25
C PHE A 138 4.15 -1.84 0.87
N THR A 139 5.25 -1.35 1.45
CA THR A 139 6.61 -1.79 1.08
C THR A 139 6.94 -3.20 1.57
N CYS A 140 6.34 -3.65 2.68
CA CYS A 140 6.77 -4.87 3.36
C CYS A 140 6.75 -6.14 2.48
N PRO A 141 5.74 -6.41 1.63
CA PRO A 141 5.75 -7.55 0.72
C PRO A 141 6.90 -7.53 -0.31
N TYR A 142 7.48 -6.36 -0.59
CA TYR A 142 8.48 -6.15 -1.64
C TYR A 142 9.93 -6.19 -1.14
N LEU A 143 10.18 -6.34 0.17
CA LEU A 143 11.52 -6.30 0.76
C LEU A 143 12.49 -7.33 0.14
N ASN A 144 12.01 -8.53 -0.23
CA ASN A 144 12.85 -9.52 -0.93
C ASN A 144 13.27 -9.07 -2.33
N TRP A 145 12.40 -8.36 -3.03
CA TRP A 145 12.70 -7.83 -4.36
C TRP A 145 13.64 -6.63 -4.24
N LEU A 146 13.38 -5.70 -3.31
CA LEU A 146 14.23 -4.54 -3.05
C LEU A 146 15.66 -4.94 -2.69
N ARG A 147 15.85 -5.99 -1.88
CA ARG A 147 17.17 -6.52 -1.51
C ARG A 147 18.04 -6.96 -2.70
N LYS A 148 17.45 -7.26 -3.86
CA LYS A 148 18.21 -7.61 -5.06
C LYS A 148 18.93 -6.40 -5.67
N PHE A 149 18.52 -5.19 -5.33
CA PHE A 149 18.97 -3.97 -5.98
C PHE A 149 19.51 -2.91 -5.00
N VAL A 150 19.04 -2.91 -3.76
CA VAL A 150 19.39 -1.90 -2.75
C VAL A 150 20.05 -2.58 -1.55
N PRO A 151 21.26 -2.16 -1.15
CA PRO A 151 21.92 -2.71 0.04
C PRO A 151 21.17 -2.31 1.31
N ASN A 152 21.39 -3.07 2.39
CA ASN A 152 20.85 -2.80 3.73
C ASN A 152 19.31 -2.74 3.82
N ILE A 153 18.59 -3.29 2.84
CA ILE A 153 17.15 -3.53 2.96
C ILE A 153 16.93 -4.68 3.95
N PRO A 154 16.04 -4.54 4.93
CA PRO A 154 15.83 -5.55 5.94
C PRO A 154 15.17 -6.82 5.40
N GLU A 155 15.25 -7.87 6.20
CA GLU A 155 14.56 -9.12 5.93
C GLU A 155 13.04 -8.93 5.85
N ARG A 156 12.39 -9.65 4.93
CA ARG A 156 10.93 -9.62 4.84
C ARG A 156 10.30 -10.48 5.94
N PRO A 157 9.52 -9.91 6.87
CA PRO A 157 8.83 -10.68 7.90
C PRO A 157 7.86 -11.70 7.32
N ALA A 158 7.62 -12.78 8.06
CA ALA A 158 6.64 -13.80 7.67
C ALA A 158 5.22 -13.24 7.51
N SER A 159 4.82 -12.30 8.38
CA SER A 159 3.52 -11.61 8.32
C SER A 159 3.33 -10.76 7.06
N CYS A 160 4.40 -10.40 6.36
CA CYS A 160 4.35 -9.67 5.10
C CYS A 160 4.33 -10.58 3.87
N ARG A 161 4.21 -11.91 4.04
CA ARG A 161 3.86 -12.81 2.94
C ARG A 161 2.41 -12.51 2.56
N GLY A 162 2.18 -12.11 1.30
CA GLY A 162 0.84 -12.15 0.74
C GLY A 162 0.25 -13.56 0.89
N VAL A 163 -1.07 -13.68 0.87
CA VAL A 163 -1.75 -14.98 0.93
C VAL A 163 -1.16 -15.88 -0.15
N THR A 164 -0.32 -16.81 0.27
CA THR A 164 0.02 -17.97 -0.54
C THR A 164 -1.19 -18.86 -0.39
N LEU A 165 -1.87 -19.18 -1.50
CA LEU A 165 -2.74 -20.35 -1.50
C LEU A 165 -1.87 -21.49 -0.99
N SER A 166 -2.12 -21.90 0.25
CA SER A 166 -1.36 -22.98 0.87
C SER A 166 -1.42 -24.16 -0.09
N GLY A 167 -0.29 -24.81 -0.35
CA GLY A 167 -0.25 -26.00 -1.20
C GLY A 167 -1.31 -27.03 -0.78
N HIS A 168 -1.55 -27.14 0.54
CA HIS A 168 -2.61 -27.96 1.13
C HIS A 168 -4.02 -27.53 0.71
N MET A 169 -4.30 -26.22 0.64
CA MET A 169 -5.61 -25.73 0.23
C MET A 169 -5.88 -26.02 -1.25
N VAL A 170 -4.83 -25.96 -2.09
CA VAL A 170 -4.91 -26.37 -3.51
C VAL A 170 -5.11 -27.88 -3.62
N THR A 171 -4.43 -28.69 -2.80
CA THR A 171 -4.62 -30.15 -2.81
C THR A 171 -6.02 -30.55 -2.38
N VAL A 172 -6.57 -29.91 -1.34
CA VAL A 172 -7.94 -30.16 -0.88
C VAL A 172 -8.95 -29.81 -1.95
N ILE A 173 -8.82 -28.66 -2.62
CA ILE A 173 -9.71 -28.28 -3.73
C ILE A 173 -9.63 -29.31 -4.86
N PHE A 174 -8.41 -29.71 -5.25
CA PHE A 174 -8.19 -30.69 -6.31
C PHE A 174 -8.77 -32.06 -5.97
N LEU A 175 -8.59 -32.54 -4.73
CA LEU A 175 -9.17 -33.80 -4.25
C LEU A 175 -10.70 -33.76 -4.24
N ASN A 176 -11.31 -32.64 -3.84
CA ASN A 176 -12.76 -32.46 -3.88
C ASN A 176 -13.29 -32.48 -5.31
N ILE A 177 -12.60 -31.84 -6.27
CA ILE A 177 -12.96 -31.87 -7.69
C ILE A 177 -12.87 -33.30 -8.24
N LEU A 178 -11.81 -34.04 -7.94
CA LEU A 178 -11.64 -35.44 -8.34
C LEU A 178 -12.74 -36.35 -7.77
N LEU A 179 -13.10 -36.17 -6.50
CA LEU A 179 -14.21 -36.91 -5.89
C LEU A 179 -15.53 -36.62 -6.62
N PHE A 180 -15.80 -35.35 -6.92
CA PHE A 180 -17.03 -34.95 -7.59
C PHE A 180 -17.12 -35.50 -9.01
N LEU A 181 -16.02 -35.47 -9.77
CA LEU A 181 -15.94 -36.08 -11.10
C LEU A 181 -16.16 -37.59 -11.03
N LYS A 182 -15.56 -38.28 -10.06
CA LYS A 182 -15.74 -39.72 -9.85
C LYS A 182 -17.20 -40.08 -9.52
N ILE A 183 -17.83 -39.33 -8.61
CA ILE A 183 -19.25 -39.52 -8.26
C ILE A 183 -20.15 -39.25 -9.47
N THR A 184 -19.83 -38.26 -10.28
CA THR A 184 -20.60 -37.92 -11.48
C THR A 184 -20.49 -39.03 -12.52
N LEU A 185 -19.28 -39.53 -12.80
CA LEU A 185 -19.04 -40.66 -13.73
C LEU A 185 -19.74 -41.95 -13.27
N LEU A 186 -19.77 -42.23 -11.96
CA LEU A 186 -20.49 -43.37 -11.37
C LEU A 186 -22.02 -43.30 -11.54
N LYS A 187 -22.59 -42.14 -11.84
CA LYS A 187 -24.03 -41.99 -12.12
C LYS A 187 -24.39 -42.26 -13.60
N TYR A 188 -23.39 -42.40 -14.46
CA TYR A 188 -23.57 -42.65 -15.91
C TYR A 188 -23.14 -44.07 -16.34
N LEU A 189 -22.76 -44.92 -15.37
CA LEU A 189 -22.53 -46.36 -15.52
C LEU A 189 -23.64 -47.12 -14.80
#